data_AF-A0A6I3WY49-F1
#
_entry.id   AF-A0A6I3WY49-F1
#
_cell.length_a   1.000
_cell.length_b   1.000
_cell.length_c   1.000
_cell.angle_alpha   90.00
_cell.angle_beta   90.00
_cell.angle_gamma   90.00
#
_symmetry.space_group_name_H-M   'P 1'
#
loop_
_entity.id
_entity.type
_entity.pdbx_description
1 polymer ?
#
loop_
_entity_poly.entity_id
_entity_poly.type
_entity_poly.pdbx_seq_one_letter_code
_entity_poly.pdbx_strand_id
1 'polypeptide(L)'
;MTVTESTLSVEEQKVDELVTELLASFPPKSTDPVTFLGAQFDAGLAWVHFPVGHGGLGLNPKVQKLVNERVFAAGAPNPVGRNPIGHGMCGPTVAVWGSETQKSRYLRPLFTGEEVWCQLFSEPGAGSDFAGLSSRGVRDGDEWICNGQKVWTTLAHLSRWGLLVVRTDTEAVKHAGLTAFVV
;
A
#
# COMPACT_ATOMS: atom_id res chain seq x y z
N MET A 1 -1.99 -9.08 41.53
CA MET A 1 -1.85 -8.85 40.08
C MET A 1 -0.90 -7.69 39.90
N THR A 2 0.39 -7.98 39.71
CA THR A 2 1.39 -6.94 39.41
C THR A 2 1.18 -6.50 37.97
N VAL A 3 0.77 -5.25 37.79
CA VAL A 3 0.79 -4.58 36.50
C VAL A 3 2.26 -4.37 36.15
N THR A 4 2.79 -5.16 35.24
CA THR A 4 4.08 -4.86 34.62
C THR A 4 3.88 -3.60 33.79
N GLU A 5 4.39 -2.47 34.28
CA GLU A 5 4.61 -1.28 33.45
C GLU A 5 5.56 -1.70 32.31
N SER A 6 4.98 -1.93 31.13
CA SER A 6 5.75 -2.20 29.92
C SER A 6 6.46 -0.92 29.53
N THR A 7 7.77 -0.87 29.74
CA THR A 7 8.61 0.21 29.20
C THR A 7 8.69 0.07 27.68
N LEU A 8 8.42 1.16 26.97
CA LEU A 8 8.54 1.19 25.51
C LEU A 8 9.99 0.91 25.10
N SER A 9 10.16 0.11 24.06
CA SER A 9 11.45 -0.08 23.37
C SER A 9 11.93 1.22 22.72
N VAL A 10 13.21 1.27 22.32
CA VAL A 10 13.78 2.45 21.63
C VAL A 10 13.03 2.79 20.34
N GLU A 11 12.63 1.77 19.56
CA GLU A 11 11.85 1.99 18.34
C GLU A 11 10.45 2.53 18.64
N GLU A 12 9.81 2.02 19.70
CA GLU A 12 8.51 2.51 20.15
C GLU A 12 8.58 3.93 20.70
N GLN A 13 9.60 4.29 21.47
CA GLN A 13 9.83 5.66 21.95
C GLN A 13 9.98 6.64 20.80
N LYS A 14 10.83 6.31 19.81
CA LYS A 14 11.01 7.14 18.61
C LYS A 14 9.69 7.34 17.87
N VAL A 15 8.90 6.27 17.69
CA VAL A 15 7.61 6.35 17.02
C VAL A 15 6.61 7.16 17.84
N ASP A 16 6.61 7.02 19.16
CA ASP A 16 5.74 7.76 20.06
C ASP A 16 5.99 9.27 20.01
N GLU A 17 7.26 9.68 19.97
CA GLU A 17 7.68 11.08 19.79
C GLU A 17 7.20 11.63 18.44
N LEU A 18 7.44 10.91 17.35
CA LEU A 18 7.02 11.33 16.00
C LEU A 18 5.49 11.42 15.87
N VAL A 19 4.73 10.50 16.47
CA VAL A 19 3.26 10.56 16.46
C VAL A 19 2.77 11.76 17.29
N THR A 20 3.44 12.06 18.40
CA THR A 20 3.11 13.23 19.23
C THR A 20 3.33 14.52 18.44
N GLU A 21 4.46 14.64 17.74
CA GLU A 21 4.76 15.78 16.87
C GLU A 21 3.76 15.91 15.71
N LEU A 22 3.43 14.79 15.04
CA LEU A 22 2.43 14.76 13.97
C LEU A 22 1.08 15.29 14.45
N LEU A 23 0.59 14.79 15.58
CA LEU A 23 -0.73 15.17 16.12
C LEU A 23 -0.76 16.63 16.62
N ALA A 24 0.36 17.15 17.13
CA ALA A 24 0.48 18.54 17.54
C ALA A 24 0.51 19.49 16.33
N SER A 25 1.25 19.12 15.27
CA SER A 25 1.44 19.94 14.08
C SER A 25 0.25 19.89 13.12
N PHE A 26 -0.43 18.74 13.08
CA PHE A 26 -1.59 18.48 12.21
C PHE A 26 -2.75 17.91 13.02
N PRO A 27 -3.45 18.73 13.84
CA PRO A 27 -4.55 18.24 14.65
C PRO A 27 -5.67 17.63 13.76
N PRO A 28 -6.07 16.36 13.96
CA PRO A 28 -7.01 15.68 13.06
C PRO A 28 -8.36 16.36 12.85
N LYS A 29 -8.86 17.08 13.87
CA LYS A 29 -10.17 17.75 13.82
C LYS A 29 -10.18 19.01 12.94
N SER A 30 -9.02 19.60 12.68
CA SER A 30 -8.88 20.85 11.93
C SER A 30 -7.97 20.74 10.71
N THR A 31 -7.44 19.55 10.43
CA THR A 31 -6.59 19.27 9.28
C THR A 31 -7.40 18.44 8.30
N ASP A 32 -7.40 18.80 7.01
CA ASP A 32 -8.07 17.96 6.03
C ASP A 32 -7.36 16.59 5.92
N PRO A 33 -8.10 15.54 5.52
CA PRO A 33 -7.54 14.19 5.54
C PRO A 33 -6.32 13.94 4.66
N VAL A 34 -6.22 14.60 3.49
CA VAL A 34 -5.09 14.38 2.56
C VAL A 34 -3.84 15.01 3.14
N THR A 35 -3.95 16.23 3.68
CA THR A 35 -2.84 16.91 4.37
C THR A 35 -2.34 16.11 5.57
N PHE A 36 -3.25 15.61 6.42
CA PHE A 36 -2.86 14.80 7.59
C PHE A 36 -2.13 13.52 7.16
N LEU A 37 -2.70 12.74 6.25
CA LEU A 37 -2.09 11.49 5.78
C LEU A 37 -0.78 11.75 5.04
N GLY A 38 -0.66 12.88 4.34
CA GLY A 38 0.58 13.32 3.70
C GLY A 38 1.68 13.55 4.73
N ALA A 39 1.38 14.32 5.78
CA ALA A 39 2.32 14.55 6.88
C ALA A 39 2.70 13.24 7.60
N GLN A 40 1.73 12.34 7.81
CA GLN A 40 2.00 11.02 8.38
C GLN A 40 2.96 10.19 7.50
N PHE A 41 2.76 10.20 6.18
CA PHE A 41 3.66 9.55 5.24
C PHE A 41 5.07 10.17 5.28
N ASP A 42 5.15 11.49 5.21
CA ASP A 42 6.42 12.23 5.16
C ASP A 42 7.23 12.05 6.47
N ALA A 43 6.56 11.85 7.60
CA ALA A 43 7.18 11.49 8.89
C ALA A 43 7.62 10.02 9.01
N GLY A 44 7.36 9.18 7.99
CA GLY A 44 7.70 7.76 7.99
C GLY A 44 6.73 6.87 8.79
N LEU A 45 5.52 7.37 9.07
CA LEU A 45 4.53 6.71 9.93
C LEU A 45 3.41 6.01 9.13
N ALA A 46 3.53 5.93 7.80
CA ALA A 46 2.57 5.21 6.95
C ALA A 46 2.75 3.69 7.06
N TRP A 47 3.98 3.23 6.85
CA TRP A 47 4.42 1.85 7.05
C TRP A 47 5.82 1.89 7.65
N VAL A 48 5.95 1.87 8.98
CA VAL A 48 7.23 2.10 9.67
C VAL A 48 8.36 1.16 9.22
N HIS A 49 8.02 -0.01 8.67
CA HIS A 49 8.97 -1.00 8.15
C HIS A 49 9.42 -0.76 6.70
N PHE A 50 8.80 0.16 5.98
CA PHE A 50 9.28 0.58 4.67
C PHE A 50 10.57 1.39 4.81
N PRO A 51 11.37 1.51 3.73
CA PRO A 51 12.56 2.34 3.75
C PRO A 51 12.24 3.81 4.05
N VAL A 52 13.22 4.51 4.63
CA VAL A 52 13.18 5.96 4.83
C VAL A 52 12.96 6.67 3.50
N GLY A 53 12.07 7.67 3.48
CA GLY A 53 11.67 8.42 2.28
C GLY A 53 10.51 7.78 1.51
N HIS A 54 10.11 6.55 1.84
CA HIS A 54 9.03 5.81 1.19
C HIS A 54 7.85 5.53 2.14
N GLY A 55 7.59 6.44 3.07
CA GLY A 55 6.52 6.31 4.06
C GLY A 55 6.88 5.50 5.30
N GLY A 56 8.14 5.09 5.43
CA GLY A 56 8.63 4.29 6.56
C GLY A 56 9.89 4.83 7.23
N LEU A 57 10.34 4.10 8.24
CA LEU A 57 11.49 4.41 9.09
C LEU A 57 12.52 3.27 9.10
N GLY A 58 12.29 2.18 8.36
CA GLY A 58 13.11 0.97 8.38
C GLY A 58 13.04 0.18 9.69
N LEU A 59 11.94 0.29 10.45
CA LEU A 59 11.78 -0.30 11.79
C LEU A 59 11.09 -1.67 11.77
N ASN A 60 11.00 -2.32 12.93
CA ASN A 60 10.24 -3.54 13.08
C ASN A 60 8.75 -3.32 12.75
N PRO A 61 8.11 -4.12 11.86
CA PRO A 61 6.69 -3.99 11.52
C PRO A 61 5.75 -4.02 12.73
N LYS A 62 6.15 -4.67 13.84
CA LYS A 62 5.34 -4.74 15.07
C LYS A 62 5.05 -3.36 15.67
N VAL A 63 5.94 -2.38 15.46
CA VAL A 63 5.80 -1.02 15.99
C VAL A 63 4.69 -0.23 15.26
N GLN A 64 4.26 -0.66 14.08
CA GLN A 64 3.15 -0.01 13.34
C GLN A 64 1.85 0.03 14.17
N LYS A 65 1.64 -0.96 15.04
CA LYS A 65 0.46 -1.03 15.91
C LYS A 65 0.34 0.23 16.77
N LEU A 66 1.45 0.70 17.36
CA LEU A 66 1.49 1.89 18.19
C LEU A 66 1.05 3.14 17.41
N VAL A 67 1.55 3.33 16.19
CA VAL A 67 1.12 4.43 15.30
C VAL A 67 -0.39 4.39 15.11
N ASN A 68 -0.89 3.24 14.66
CA ASN A 68 -2.29 3.06 14.30
C ASN A 68 -3.22 3.33 15.49
N GLU A 69 -2.88 2.81 16.68
CA GLU A 69 -3.67 3.01 17.90
C GLU A 69 -3.69 4.49 18.32
N ARG A 70 -2.55 5.18 18.29
CA ARG A 70 -2.45 6.58 18.70
C ARG A 70 -3.17 7.53 17.76
N VAL A 71 -2.97 7.39 16.44
CA VAL A 71 -3.65 8.26 15.47
C VAL A 71 -5.16 8.00 15.46
N PHE A 72 -5.59 6.73 15.59
CA PHE A 72 -7.00 6.38 15.70
C PHE A 72 -7.65 6.99 16.95
N ALA A 73 -7.00 6.87 18.11
CA ALA A 73 -7.49 7.47 19.36
C ALA A 73 -7.64 9.00 19.27
N ALA A 74 -6.82 9.67 18.45
CA ALA A 74 -6.92 11.09 18.18
C ALA A 74 -7.99 11.47 17.14
N GLY A 75 -8.67 10.49 16.52
CA GLY A 75 -9.67 10.71 15.47
C GLY A 75 -9.07 11.02 14.10
N ALA A 76 -7.84 10.57 13.83
CA ALA A 76 -7.20 10.71 12.52
C ALA A 76 -7.97 10.01 11.39
N PRO A 77 -7.85 10.50 10.15
CA PRO A 77 -8.38 9.79 8.99
C PRO A 77 -7.75 8.40 8.86
N ASN A 78 -8.57 7.42 8.45
CA ASN A 78 -8.12 6.05 8.24
C ASN A 78 -7.74 5.81 6.76
N PRO A 79 -6.46 5.57 6.44
CA PRO A 79 -6.04 5.32 5.05
C PRO A 79 -6.58 3.98 4.53
N VAL A 80 -6.67 2.95 5.38
CA VAL A 80 -7.21 1.62 5.02
C VAL A 80 -8.68 1.71 4.63
N GLY A 81 -9.47 2.53 5.32
CA GLY A 81 -10.89 2.73 5.00
C GLY A 81 -11.12 3.38 3.64
N ARG A 82 -10.15 4.17 3.16
CA ARG A 82 -10.21 4.90 1.88
C ARG A 82 -9.68 4.09 0.72
N ASN A 83 -8.57 3.39 0.94
CA ASN A 83 -7.86 2.66 -0.10
C ASN A 83 -7.38 1.30 0.44
N PRO A 84 -8.28 0.37 0.77
CA PRO A 84 -7.94 -0.89 1.45
C PRO A 84 -7.01 -1.77 0.61
N ILE A 85 -7.26 -1.86 -0.69
CA ILE A 85 -6.46 -2.67 -1.61
C ILE A 85 -5.11 -2.00 -1.88
N GLY A 86 -5.10 -0.69 -2.08
CA GLY A 86 -3.87 0.09 -2.18
C GLY A 86 -3.00 -0.10 -0.94
N HIS A 87 -3.55 0.19 0.23
CA HIS A 87 -2.81 0.15 1.49
C HIS A 87 -2.35 -1.26 1.87
N GLY A 88 -3.24 -2.25 1.78
CA GLY A 88 -2.97 -3.59 2.29
C GLY A 88 -2.13 -4.48 1.37
N MET A 89 -2.09 -4.17 0.07
CA MET A 89 -1.48 -5.07 -0.92
C MET A 89 -0.68 -4.34 -2.01
N CYS A 90 -1.26 -3.37 -2.72
CA CYS A 90 -0.55 -2.73 -3.84
C CYS A 90 0.70 -1.94 -3.35
N GLY A 91 0.55 -1.16 -2.29
CA GLY A 91 1.63 -0.39 -1.67
C GLY A 91 2.80 -1.29 -1.23
N PRO A 92 2.56 -2.34 -0.42
CA PRO A 92 3.58 -3.35 -0.11
C PRO A 92 4.23 -3.99 -1.33
N THR A 93 3.46 -4.28 -2.39
CA THR A 93 4.01 -4.84 -3.63
C THR A 93 4.97 -3.86 -4.31
N VAL A 94 4.58 -2.59 -4.44
CA VAL A 94 5.43 -1.53 -5.00
C VAL A 94 6.66 -1.28 -4.14
N ALA A 95 6.53 -1.28 -2.81
CA ALA A 95 7.64 -1.04 -1.91
C ALA A 95 8.73 -2.12 -2.02
N VAL A 96 8.34 -3.38 -2.24
CA VAL A 96 9.28 -4.51 -2.37
C VAL A 96 9.83 -4.62 -3.80
N TRP A 97 8.97 -4.55 -4.82
CA TRP A 97 9.34 -4.93 -6.20
C TRP A 97 9.42 -3.76 -7.18
N GLY A 98 8.91 -2.60 -6.81
CA GLY A 98 8.98 -1.41 -7.65
C GLY A 98 10.42 -0.90 -7.78
N SER A 99 10.70 -0.26 -8.91
CA SER A 99 11.86 0.64 -9.04
C SER A 99 11.74 1.85 -8.11
N GLU A 100 12.84 2.55 -7.84
CA GLU A 100 12.81 3.78 -7.03
C GLU A 100 11.85 4.83 -7.60
N THR A 101 11.83 5.00 -8.93
CA THR A 101 10.87 5.89 -9.61
C THR A 101 9.42 5.51 -9.32
N GLN A 102 9.09 4.21 -9.32
CA GLN A 102 7.74 3.73 -9.00
C GLN A 102 7.39 3.94 -7.53
N LYS A 103 8.32 3.66 -6.61
CA LYS A 103 8.11 3.89 -5.17
C LYS A 103 7.82 5.37 -4.89
N SER A 104 8.65 6.27 -5.40
CA SER A 104 8.47 7.72 -5.25
C SER A 104 7.19 8.23 -5.91
N ARG A 105 6.79 7.67 -7.06
CA ARG A 105 5.57 8.08 -7.77
C ARG A 105 4.29 7.62 -7.06
N TYR A 106 4.27 6.40 -6.54
CA TYR A 106 3.00 5.74 -6.21
C TYR A 106 2.69 5.66 -4.72
N LEU A 107 3.69 5.55 -3.83
CA LEU A 107 3.42 5.21 -2.43
C LEU A 107 2.68 6.32 -1.68
N ARG A 108 3.07 7.58 -1.88
CA ARG A 108 2.45 8.72 -1.18
C ARG A 108 0.99 8.94 -1.62
N PRO A 109 0.65 9.11 -2.92
CA PRO A 109 -0.74 9.31 -3.34
C PRO A 109 -1.64 8.12 -3.02
N LEU A 110 -1.09 6.91 -3.02
CA LEU A 110 -1.78 5.69 -2.60
C LEU A 110 -2.16 5.76 -1.11
N PHE A 111 -1.21 6.14 -0.25
CA PHE A 111 -1.43 6.22 1.20
C PHE A 111 -2.40 7.33 1.60
N THR A 112 -2.27 8.52 0.98
CA THR A 112 -3.17 9.67 1.25
C THR A 112 -4.59 9.45 0.74
N GLY A 113 -4.77 8.47 -0.16
CA GLY A 113 -6.04 8.18 -0.81
C GLY A 113 -6.40 9.16 -1.93
N GLU A 114 -5.44 9.98 -2.37
CA GLU A 114 -5.58 10.82 -3.58
C GLU A 114 -5.72 9.95 -4.83
N GLU A 115 -5.00 8.81 -4.86
CA GLU A 115 -5.12 7.80 -5.90
C GLU A 115 -5.57 6.49 -5.25
N VAL A 116 -6.83 6.11 -5.45
CA VAL A 116 -7.35 4.81 -4.99
C VAL A 116 -6.88 3.70 -5.93
N TRP A 117 -6.55 2.53 -5.37
CA TRP A 117 -6.05 1.39 -6.14
C TRP A 117 -7.00 0.21 -6.03
N CYS A 118 -7.04 -0.60 -7.09
CA CYS A 118 -7.70 -1.89 -7.09
C CYS A 118 -6.76 -3.04 -7.49
N GLN A 119 -7.26 -4.26 -7.32
CA GLN A 119 -6.57 -5.50 -7.68
C GLN A 119 -7.24 -6.11 -8.91
N LEU A 120 -6.47 -6.27 -9.99
CA LEU A 120 -6.93 -6.80 -11.27
C LEU A 120 -6.38 -8.22 -11.47
N PHE A 121 -6.74 -9.12 -10.56
CA PHE A 121 -6.17 -10.48 -10.45
C PHE A 121 -7.15 -11.54 -10.96
N SER A 122 -8.25 -11.74 -10.24
CA SER A 122 -9.25 -12.79 -10.50
C SER A 122 -9.91 -12.66 -11.86
N GLU A 123 -10.17 -13.80 -12.49
CA GLU A 123 -10.86 -13.95 -13.78
C GLU A 123 -12.08 -14.86 -13.63
N PRO A 124 -13.07 -14.81 -14.54
CA PRO A 124 -14.22 -15.71 -14.49
C PRO A 124 -13.84 -17.20 -14.40
N GLY A 125 -12.74 -17.59 -15.06
CA GLY A 125 -12.21 -18.95 -15.06
C GLY A 125 -11.08 -19.22 -14.05
N ALA A 126 -10.61 -18.21 -13.30
CA ALA A 126 -9.45 -18.33 -12.42
C ALA A 126 -9.59 -17.44 -11.17
N GLY A 127 -9.96 -18.06 -10.04
CA GLY A 127 -10.01 -17.44 -8.71
C GLY A 127 -8.95 -18.03 -7.80
N SER A 128 -9.27 -19.14 -7.12
CA SER A 128 -8.32 -19.86 -6.24
C SER A 128 -7.09 -20.36 -6.98
N ASP A 129 -7.25 -20.80 -8.24
CA ASP A 129 -6.14 -21.10 -9.14
C ASP A 129 -5.64 -19.82 -9.82
N PHE A 130 -5.02 -18.94 -9.04
CA PHE A 130 -4.57 -17.63 -9.50
C PHE A 130 -3.66 -17.71 -10.74
N ALA A 131 -2.73 -18.67 -10.76
CA ALA A 131 -1.81 -18.81 -11.89
C ALA A 131 -2.51 -19.36 -13.14
N GLY A 132 -3.76 -19.85 -13.01
CA GLY A 132 -4.61 -20.34 -14.10
C GLY A 132 -5.18 -19.24 -14.99
N LEU A 133 -4.88 -17.98 -14.67
CA LEU A 133 -5.33 -16.84 -15.44
C LEU A 133 -4.96 -16.95 -16.93
N SER A 134 -5.87 -16.44 -17.75
CA SER A 134 -5.87 -16.50 -19.20
C SER A 134 -5.57 -15.15 -19.86
N SER A 135 -5.69 -14.03 -19.13
CA SER A 135 -5.33 -12.71 -19.66
C SER A 135 -3.86 -12.68 -20.09
N ARG A 136 -3.58 -12.01 -21.21
CA ARG A 136 -2.24 -11.99 -21.83
C ARG A 136 -1.72 -10.57 -21.97
N GLY A 137 -0.43 -10.41 -21.75
CA GLY A 137 0.33 -9.21 -22.10
C GLY A 137 1.33 -9.55 -23.20
N VAL A 138 1.26 -8.84 -24.33
CA VAL A 138 2.21 -8.99 -25.43
C VAL A 138 2.98 -7.68 -25.56
N ARG A 139 4.32 -7.77 -25.61
CA ARG A 139 5.19 -6.60 -25.79
C ARG A 139 5.06 -6.07 -27.21
N ASP A 140 4.83 -4.77 -27.35
CA ASP A 140 4.81 -4.06 -28.63
C ASP A 140 5.70 -2.82 -28.51
N GLY A 141 6.92 -2.90 -29.05
CA GLY A 141 7.94 -1.86 -28.87
C GLY A 141 8.33 -1.66 -27.41
N ASP A 142 8.09 -0.44 -26.90
CA ASP A 142 8.27 -0.02 -25.51
C ASP A 142 6.99 -0.16 -24.65
N GLU A 143 5.88 -0.56 -25.24
CA GLU A 143 4.58 -0.74 -24.58
C GLU A 143 4.19 -2.22 -24.45
N TRP A 144 3.08 -2.46 -23.74
CA TRP A 144 2.46 -3.77 -23.57
C TRP A 144 0.98 -3.71 -23.91
N ILE A 145 0.55 -4.59 -24.81
CA ILE A 145 -0.86 -4.79 -25.13
C ILE A 145 -1.41 -5.89 -24.21
N CYS A 146 -2.26 -5.50 -23.27
CA CYS A 146 -2.92 -6.40 -22.32
C CYS A 146 -4.35 -6.69 -22.74
N ASN A 147 -4.70 -7.97 -22.92
CA ASN A 147 -6.05 -8.42 -23.28
C ASN A 147 -6.56 -9.49 -22.31
N GLY A 148 -7.77 -9.31 -21.82
CA GLY A 148 -8.46 -10.28 -20.96
C GLY A 148 -9.61 -9.66 -20.16
N GLN A 149 -10.13 -10.42 -19.20
CA GLN A 149 -11.24 -9.99 -18.33
C GLN A 149 -10.91 -10.27 -16.87
N LYS A 150 -11.08 -9.24 -16.03
CA LYS A 150 -10.96 -9.34 -14.57
C LYS A 150 -12.33 -9.19 -13.91
N VAL A 151 -12.52 -9.83 -12.76
CA VAL A 151 -13.78 -9.83 -11.99
C VAL A 151 -13.52 -9.75 -10.49
N TRP A 152 -14.55 -9.42 -9.72
CA TRP A 152 -14.48 -9.25 -8.26
C TRP A 152 -13.50 -8.16 -7.79
N THR A 153 -13.24 -7.17 -8.65
CA THR A 153 -12.28 -6.11 -8.35
C THR A 153 -12.89 -5.06 -7.42
N THR A 154 -12.54 -5.14 -6.15
CA THR A 154 -12.91 -4.16 -5.11
C THR A 154 -12.50 -2.75 -5.53
N LEU A 155 -13.46 -1.81 -5.46
CA LEU A 155 -13.30 -0.38 -5.79
C LEU A 155 -12.91 -0.07 -7.24
N ALA A 156 -13.02 -1.00 -8.20
CA ALA A 156 -12.62 -0.76 -9.60
C ALA A 156 -13.14 0.56 -10.20
N HIS A 157 -14.40 0.90 -9.92
CA HIS A 157 -15.08 2.10 -10.41
C HIS A 157 -14.63 3.41 -9.75
N LEU A 158 -13.87 3.35 -8.66
CA LEU A 158 -13.32 4.50 -7.94
C LEU A 158 -11.79 4.60 -8.10
N SER A 159 -11.15 3.53 -8.57
CA SER A 159 -9.70 3.45 -8.65
C SER A 159 -9.12 4.30 -9.76
N ARG A 160 -8.02 4.98 -9.44
CA ARG A 160 -7.15 5.61 -10.43
C ARG A 160 -6.22 4.59 -11.09
N TRP A 161 -5.77 3.60 -10.31
CA TRP A 161 -4.80 2.60 -10.75
C TRP A 161 -5.27 1.18 -10.39
N GLY A 162 -4.88 0.21 -11.22
CA GLY A 162 -5.04 -1.20 -10.94
C GLY A 162 -3.69 -1.93 -11.00
N LEU A 163 -3.45 -2.83 -10.05
CA LEU A 163 -2.35 -3.80 -10.18
C LEU A 163 -2.86 -4.98 -11.00
N LEU A 164 -2.55 -4.98 -12.29
CA LEU A 164 -2.96 -5.97 -13.28
C LEU A 164 -1.95 -7.10 -13.37
N VAL A 165 -2.40 -8.34 -13.30
CA VAL A 165 -1.55 -9.51 -13.59
C VAL A 165 -2.03 -10.20 -14.85
N VAL A 166 -1.10 -10.39 -15.78
CA VAL A 166 -1.30 -11.06 -17.07
C VAL A 166 -0.18 -12.06 -17.32
N ARG A 167 -0.44 -13.03 -18.20
CA ARG A 167 0.57 -13.95 -18.70
C ARG A 167 1.38 -13.27 -19.81
N THR A 168 2.70 -13.19 -19.63
CA THR A 168 3.64 -12.62 -20.61
C THR A 168 4.58 -13.66 -21.19
N ASP A 169 4.69 -14.84 -20.57
CA ASP A 169 5.42 -15.99 -21.10
C ASP A 169 4.53 -17.24 -21.01
N THR A 170 4.31 -17.89 -22.15
CA THR A 170 3.45 -19.07 -22.28
C THR A 170 4.19 -20.37 -22.17
N GLU A 171 5.50 -20.34 -22.39
CA GLU A 171 6.38 -21.50 -22.36
C GLU A 171 6.98 -21.70 -20.95
N ALA A 172 7.03 -20.65 -20.15
CA ALA A 172 7.42 -20.72 -18.75
C ALA A 172 6.43 -21.55 -17.91
N VAL A 173 6.95 -22.10 -16.80
CA VAL A 173 6.12 -22.71 -15.76
C VAL A 173 5.06 -21.72 -15.31
N LYS A 174 3.84 -22.21 -15.10
CA LYS A 174 2.60 -21.44 -14.91
C LYS A 174 2.74 -20.16 -14.08
N HIS A 175 3.44 -20.22 -12.94
CA HIS A 175 3.69 -19.10 -12.02
C HIS A 175 4.78 -18.13 -12.50
N ALA A 176 5.80 -18.61 -13.19
CA ALA A 176 6.94 -17.82 -13.66
C ALA A 176 6.60 -16.99 -14.92
N GLY A 177 5.57 -17.37 -15.66
CA GLY A 177 5.13 -16.64 -16.85
C GLY A 177 4.20 -15.46 -16.61
N LEU A 178 4.06 -15.01 -15.35
CA LEU A 178 3.15 -13.93 -14.96
C LEU A 178 3.92 -12.63 -14.71
N THR A 179 3.36 -11.51 -15.18
CA THR A 179 3.89 -10.17 -14.92
C THR A 179 2.80 -9.29 -14.33
N ALA A 180 3.18 -8.47 -13.35
CA ALA A 180 2.33 -7.44 -12.76
C ALA A 180 2.63 -6.08 -13.40
N PHE A 181 1.56 -5.35 -13.77
CA PHE A 181 1.61 -4.00 -14.32
C PHE A 181 0.76 -3.06 -13.45
N VAL A 182 1.20 -1.81 -13.33
CA VAL A 182 0.32 -0.73 -12.85
C VAL A 182 -0.36 -0.14 -14.09
N VAL A 183 -1.70 -0.19 -14.14
CA VAL A 183 -2.52 0.30 -15.26
C VAL A 183 -3.57 1.29 -14.82
#